data_AF-A0A3D0MQP1-F1
#
_entry.id   AF-A0A3D0MQP1-F1
#
_cell.length_a   1.000
_cell.length_b   1.000
_cell.length_c   1.000
_cell.angle_alpha   90.00
_cell.angle_beta   90.00
_cell.angle_gamma   90.00
#
_symmetry.space_group_name_H-M   'P 1'
#
loop_
_entity.id
_entity.type
_entity.pdbx_description
1 polymer ?
#
loop_
_entity_poly.entity_id
_entity_poly.type
_entity_poly.pdbx_seq_one_letter_code
_entity_poly.pdbx_strand_id
1 'polypeptide(L)'
;MLKSELREAAEERGLIVRVAIKGRSPLHRSLTRDGYLDDLTAELNCEEERSDFVWIEGCIDESNPDYNLDNLKKTQTFVGDFLREVEYVTSHTSNKEELFETIDGALGSSRWRRRDLEFLLEAFTIKDVADIVKEVEIIGADGLMGEEDDPCGS
;
A
#
# COMPACT_ATOMS: atom_id res chain seq x y z
N MET A 1 -14.11 7.13 -20.32
CA MET A 1 -13.05 7.26 -21.35
C MET A 1 -12.14 6.03 -21.39
N LEU A 2 -11.61 5.53 -20.26
CA LEU A 2 -10.72 4.35 -20.25
C LEU A 2 -11.31 3.11 -20.97
N LYS A 3 -12.53 2.70 -20.61
CA LYS A 3 -13.15 1.49 -21.20
C LYS A 3 -13.39 1.60 -22.71
N SER A 4 -13.74 2.78 -23.22
CA SER A 4 -13.94 2.98 -24.66
C SER A 4 -12.63 2.87 -25.45
N GLU A 5 -11.54 3.42 -24.91
CA GLU A 5 -10.20 3.31 -25.52
C GLU A 5 -9.71 1.87 -25.55
N LEU A 6 -9.92 1.11 -24.47
CA LEU A 6 -9.57 -0.30 -24.39
C LEU A 6 -10.34 -1.16 -25.41
N ARG A 7 -11.60 -0.85 -25.67
CA ARG A 7 -12.42 -1.55 -26.68
C ARG A 7 -11.93 -1.29 -28.10
N GLU A 8 -11.62 -0.03 -28.41
CA GLU A 8 -11.06 0.33 -29.70
C GLU A 8 -9.75 -0.42 -29.96
N ALA A 9 -8.88 -0.49 -28.95
CA ALA A 9 -7.63 -1.25 -29.03
C ALA A 9 -7.85 -2.78 -29.16
N ALA A 10 -8.96 -3.31 -28.63
CA ALA A 10 -9.28 -4.73 -28.67
C ALA A 10 -10.01 -5.18 -29.95
N GLU A 11 -10.32 -4.25 -30.87
CA GLU A 11 -11.12 -4.52 -32.07
C GLU A 11 -12.45 -5.20 -31.71
N GLU A 12 -13.18 -4.62 -30.74
CA GLU A 12 -14.51 -5.09 -30.28
C GLU A 12 -14.54 -6.48 -29.61
N ARG A 13 -13.37 -7.03 -29.23
CA ARG A 13 -13.29 -8.23 -28.39
C ARG A 13 -13.45 -7.89 -26.91
N GLY A 14 -14.10 -8.79 -26.17
CA GLY A 14 -14.15 -8.72 -24.72
C GLY A 14 -12.75 -8.79 -24.09
N LEU A 15 -12.53 -7.98 -23.05
CA LEU A 15 -11.27 -7.87 -22.31
C LEU A 15 -11.50 -8.12 -20.82
N ILE A 16 -10.51 -8.77 -20.20
CA ILE A 16 -10.35 -8.81 -18.75
C ILE A 16 -9.05 -8.04 -18.44
N VAL A 17 -9.15 -7.04 -17.57
CA VAL A 17 -8.04 -6.13 -17.25
C VAL A 17 -7.84 -6.01 -15.75
N ARG A 18 -6.60 -5.74 -15.34
CA ARG A 18 -6.28 -5.29 -13.98
C ARG A 18 -5.82 -3.84 -14.07
N VAL A 19 -6.35 -2.98 -13.21
CA VAL A 19 -6.10 -1.54 -13.25
C VAL A 19 -5.18 -1.15 -12.09
N ALA A 20 -4.05 -0.52 -12.38
CA ALA A 20 -3.18 0.05 -11.35
C ALA A 20 -3.45 1.56 -11.23
N ILE A 21 -3.77 2.03 -10.02
CA ILE A 21 -4.00 3.44 -9.74
C ILE A 21 -2.68 4.01 -9.20
N LYS A 22 -2.09 4.97 -9.91
CA LYS A 22 -0.77 5.53 -9.58
C LYS A 22 -0.85 7.05 -9.40
N GLY A 23 0.07 7.59 -8.61
CA GLY A 23 0.28 9.03 -8.47
C GLY A 23 0.06 9.54 -7.03
N ARG A 24 0.40 10.81 -6.81
CA ARG A 24 0.22 11.49 -5.52
C ARG A 24 -1.12 12.20 -5.49
N SER A 25 -1.97 11.87 -4.54
CA SER A 25 -3.33 12.42 -4.48
C SER A 25 -3.90 12.36 -3.06
N PRO A 26 -4.74 13.34 -2.66
CA PRO A 26 -5.55 13.23 -1.45
C PRO A 26 -6.45 11.97 -1.42
N LEU A 27 -6.76 11.39 -2.59
CA LEU A 27 -7.52 10.15 -2.71
C LEU A 27 -6.78 8.93 -2.15
N HIS A 28 -5.46 9.01 -1.93
CA HIS A 28 -4.67 7.91 -1.36
C HIS A 28 -5.32 7.35 -0.09
N ARG A 29 -5.70 8.22 0.85
CA ARG A 29 -6.37 7.81 2.10
C ARG A 29 -7.68 7.08 1.89
N SER A 30 -8.41 7.34 0.80
CA SER A 30 -9.63 6.60 0.49
C SER A 30 -9.32 5.25 -0.16
N LEU A 31 -8.32 5.23 -1.06
CA LEU A 31 -7.91 4.03 -1.80
C LEU A 31 -7.30 2.95 -0.87
N THR A 32 -6.63 3.37 0.20
CA THR A 32 -6.05 2.47 1.20
C THR A 32 -7.05 1.90 2.20
N ARG A 33 -8.32 2.37 2.19
CA ARG A 33 -9.35 1.83 3.08
C ARG A 33 -9.78 0.44 2.62
N ASP A 34 -9.82 -0.49 3.58
CA ASP A 34 -10.35 -1.83 3.36
C ASP A 34 -11.72 -1.80 2.66
N GLY A 35 -11.84 -2.56 1.58
CA GLY A 35 -13.06 -2.68 0.77
C GLY A 35 -13.30 -1.56 -0.25
N TYR A 36 -12.60 -0.42 -0.18
CA TYR A 36 -12.85 0.70 -1.10
C TYR A 36 -12.56 0.34 -2.56
N LEU A 37 -11.45 -0.34 -2.83
CA LEU A 37 -11.10 -0.80 -4.18
C LEU A 37 -12.03 -1.90 -4.69
N ASP A 38 -12.55 -2.73 -3.79
CA ASP A 38 -13.50 -3.79 -4.15
C ASP A 38 -14.84 -3.16 -4.57
N ASP A 39 -15.34 -2.20 -3.77
CA ASP A 39 -16.54 -1.43 -4.08
C ASP A 39 -16.38 -0.65 -5.40
N LEU A 40 -15.22 0.01 -5.58
CA LEU A 40 -14.89 0.70 -6.83
C LEU A 40 -14.87 -0.26 -8.03
N THR A 41 -14.27 -1.45 -7.86
CA THR A 41 -14.21 -2.45 -8.93
C THR A 41 -15.60 -2.96 -9.28
N ALA A 42 -16.46 -3.21 -8.29
CA ALA A 42 -17.84 -3.62 -8.49
C ALA A 42 -18.65 -2.56 -9.25
N GLU A 43 -18.55 -1.29 -8.83
CA GLU A 43 -19.23 -0.16 -9.47
C GLU A 43 -18.76 0.04 -10.93
N LEU A 44 -17.49 -0.23 -11.22
CA LEU A 44 -16.98 -0.12 -12.59
C LEU A 44 -17.42 -1.27 -13.50
N ASN A 45 -17.91 -2.39 -12.98
CA ASN A 45 -18.19 -3.62 -13.74
C ASN A 45 -19.66 -3.80 -14.18
N CYS A 46 -20.39 -2.73 -14.50
CA CYS A 46 -21.81 -2.81 -14.86
C CYS A 46 -22.14 -3.18 -16.33
N GLU A 47 -21.34 -4.01 -17.02
CA GLU A 47 -21.43 -4.19 -18.49
C GLU A 47 -21.57 -5.65 -18.98
N GLU A 48 -22.12 -6.53 -18.14
CA GLU A 48 -22.17 -7.99 -18.38
C GLU A 48 -22.86 -8.41 -19.69
N GLU A 49 -23.78 -7.60 -20.22
CA GLU A 49 -24.57 -7.93 -21.43
C GLU A 49 -23.86 -7.61 -22.76
N ARG A 50 -22.67 -7.00 -22.73
CA ARG A 50 -21.93 -6.59 -23.93
C ARG A 50 -20.99 -7.68 -24.45
N SER A 51 -20.91 -7.84 -25.77
CA SER A 51 -19.93 -8.75 -26.40
C SER A 51 -18.50 -8.19 -26.41
N ASP A 52 -18.36 -6.86 -26.40
CA ASP A 52 -17.11 -6.09 -26.32
C ASP A 52 -16.86 -5.59 -24.87
N PHE A 53 -17.18 -6.43 -23.88
CA PHE A 53 -17.08 -6.06 -22.47
C PHE A 53 -15.65 -5.71 -22.06
N VAL A 54 -15.51 -4.82 -21.08
CA VAL A 54 -14.23 -4.59 -20.39
C VAL A 54 -14.46 -4.88 -18.92
N TRP A 55 -14.05 -6.08 -18.50
CA TRP A 55 -14.17 -6.55 -17.14
C TRP A 55 -12.91 -6.20 -16.36
N ILE A 56 -13.07 -5.49 -15.25
CA ILE A 56 -11.98 -5.17 -14.34
C ILE A 56 -11.90 -6.30 -13.32
N GLU A 57 -10.85 -7.11 -13.40
CA GLU A 57 -10.61 -8.20 -12.46
C GLU A 57 -10.21 -7.69 -11.07
N GLY A 58 -9.56 -6.52 -11.01
CA GLY A 58 -9.24 -5.86 -9.77
C GLY A 58 -8.55 -4.51 -9.99
N CYS A 59 -8.61 -3.68 -8.96
CA CYS A 59 -7.81 -2.47 -8.86
C CYS A 59 -6.63 -2.72 -7.91
N ILE A 60 -5.42 -2.32 -8.32
CA ILE A 60 -4.22 -2.28 -7.48
C ILE A 60 -4.01 -0.83 -7.07
N ASP A 61 -3.89 -0.57 -5.77
CA ASP A 61 -3.44 0.71 -5.27
C ASP A 61 -1.90 0.80 -5.30
N GLU A 62 -1.39 1.68 -6.14
CA GLU A 62 0.01 2.13 -6.17
C GLU A 62 0.07 3.67 -6.03
N SER A 63 -0.98 4.25 -5.43
CA SER A 63 -1.03 5.67 -5.14
C SER A 63 -0.09 6.01 -3.98
N ASN A 64 0.26 7.28 -3.89
CA ASN A 64 1.12 7.80 -2.83
C ASN A 64 0.42 8.98 -2.16
N PRO A 65 0.75 9.28 -0.90
CA PRO A 65 0.27 10.47 -0.24
C PRO A 65 0.69 11.75 -1.00
N ASP A 66 -0.10 12.80 -0.85
CA ASP A 66 0.18 14.11 -1.45
C ASP A 66 1.19 14.95 -0.64
N TYR A 67 1.43 14.59 0.61
CA TYR A 67 2.48 15.17 1.45
C TYR A 67 3.89 14.62 1.13
N ASN A 68 4.90 15.38 1.55
CA ASN A 68 6.30 15.03 1.32
C ASN A 68 6.93 14.43 2.60
N LEU A 69 7.24 13.13 2.57
CA LEU A 69 7.88 12.40 3.67
C LEU A 69 9.22 13.03 4.10
N ASP A 70 10.05 13.51 3.17
CA ASP A 70 11.34 14.14 3.49
C ASP A 70 11.18 15.46 4.25
N ASN A 71 10.07 16.16 4.02
CA ASN A 71 9.75 17.35 4.79
C ASN A 71 9.25 16.98 6.19
N LEU A 72 8.38 15.97 6.31
CA LEU A 72 7.90 15.47 7.60
C LEU A 72 9.05 14.99 8.50
N LYS A 73 10.02 14.26 7.92
CA LYS A 73 11.26 13.82 8.58
C LYS A 73 12.08 14.94 9.23
N LYS A 74 11.97 16.18 8.76
CA LYS A 74 12.71 17.34 9.30
C LYS A 74 11.98 18.03 10.44
N THR A 75 10.73 17.69 10.68
CA THR A 75 9.92 18.32 11.72
C THR A 75 10.20 17.70 13.10
N GLN A 76 10.04 18.50 14.16
CA GLN A 76 10.06 18.03 15.56
C GLN A 76 8.65 17.61 16.00
N THR A 77 8.04 16.72 15.23
CA THR A 77 6.73 16.12 15.51
C THR A 77 6.89 14.63 15.75
N PHE A 78 5.89 13.99 16.35
CA PHE A 78 5.89 12.54 16.55
C PHE A 78 5.99 11.76 15.23
N VAL A 79 5.29 12.21 14.18
CA VAL A 79 5.41 11.66 12.82
C VAL A 79 6.84 11.81 12.29
N GLY A 80 7.47 12.97 12.54
CA GLY A 80 8.87 13.21 12.17
C GLY A 80 9.84 12.32 12.93
N ASP A 81 9.63 12.10 14.24
CA ASP A 81 10.41 11.16 15.05
C ASP A 81 10.27 9.73 14.50
N PHE A 82 9.04 9.28 14.26
CA PHE A 82 8.75 7.97 13.68
C PHE A 82 9.49 7.75 12.35
N LEU A 83 9.39 8.69 11.41
CA LEU A 83 10.03 8.55 10.10
C LEU A 83 11.56 8.52 10.19
N ARG A 84 12.17 9.20 11.17
CA ARG A 84 13.62 9.12 11.41
C ARG A 84 14.02 7.77 12.00
N GLU A 85 13.21 7.22 12.90
CA GLU A 85 13.44 5.87 13.43
C GLU A 85 13.32 4.80 12.34
N VAL A 86 12.33 4.90 11.44
CA VAL A 86 12.22 4.00 10.29
C VAL A 86 13.46 4.12 9.39
N GLU A 87 13.94 5.33 9.10
CA GLU A 87 15.16 5.54 8.31
C GLU A 87 16.41 4.96 9.01
N TYR A 88 16.52 5.11 10.33
CA TYR A 88 17.58 4.50 11.12
C TYR A 88 17.54 2.97 11.00
N VAL A 89 16.39 2.34 11.20
CA VAL A 89 16.22 0.88 11.06
C VAL A 89 16.57 0.44 9.63
N THR A 90 16.10 1.16 8.62
CA THR A 90 16.38 0.86 7.20
C THR A 90 17.88 0.87 6.91
N SER A 91 18.59 1.91 7.37
CA SER A 91 20.02 2.09 7.11
C SER A 91 20.92 1.12 7.88
N HIS A 92 20.40 0.50 8.95
CA HIS A 92 21.13 -0.42 9.81
C HIS A 92 20.67 -1.89 9.64
N THR A 93 19.69 -2.15 8.77
CA THR A 93 19.20 -3.48 8.43
C THR A 93 19.78 -3.90 7.07
N SER A 94 20.74 -4.81 7.09
CA SER A 94 21.44 -5.30 5.90
C SER A 94 20.94 -6.67 5.43
N ASN A 95 20.08 -7.31 6.20
CA ASN A 95 19.47 -8.61 5.88
C ASN A 95 18.16 -8.79 6.66
N LYS A 96 17.42 -9.86 6.37
CA LYS A 96 16.14 -10.15 7.02
C LYS A 96 16.30 -10.57 8.48
N GLU A 97 17.41 -11.22 8.83
CA GLU A 97 17.67 -11.67 10.20
C GLU A 97 17.77 -10.48 11.17
N GLU A 98 18.50 -9.43 10.78
CA GLU A 98 18.60 -8.16 11.54
C GLU A 98 17.24 -7.46 11.69
N LEU A 99 16.42 -7.46 10.63
CA LEU A 99 15.06 -6.93 10.71
C LEU A 99 14.24 -7.71 11.74
N PHE A 100 14.31 -9.04 11.66
CA PHE A 100 13.53 -9.90 12.54
C PHE A 100 13.97 -9.79 14.00
N GLU A 101 15.27 -9.68 14.27
CA GLU A 101 15.80 -9.41 15.62
C GLU A 101 15.29 -8.06 16.17
N THR A 102 15.24 -7.03 15.31
CA THR A 102 14.70 -5.71 15.68
C THR A 102 13.22 -5.81 16.07
N ILE A 103 12.41 -6.52 15.28
CA ILE A 103 10.99 -6.75 15.56
C ILE A 103 10.81 -7.59 16.84
N ASP A 104 11.59 -8.66 17.00
CA ASP A 104 11.57 -9.54 18.17
C ASP A 104 11.89 -8.75 19.45
N GLY A 105 12.90 -7.86 19.40
CA GLY A 105 13.27 -6.96 20.48
C GLY A 105 12.19 -5.93 20.82
N ALA A 106 11.59 -5.29 19.81
CA ALA A 106 10.57 -4.27 19.99
C ALA A 106 9.25 -4.83 20.55
N LEU A 107 8.81 -5.99 20.07
CA LEU A 107 7.55 -6.63 20.48
C LEU A 107 7.69 -7.53 21.71
N GLY A 108 8.91 -7.68 22.24
CA GLY A 108 9.22 -8.52 23.40
C GLY A 108 8.81 -9.99 23.26
N SER A 109 8.52 -10.44 22.04
CA SER A 109 8.12 -11.81 21.74
C SER A 109 8.10 -12.08 20.23
N SER A 110 8.44 -13.30 19.84
CA SER A 110 8.31 -13.78 18.46
C SER A 110 6.88 -14.18 18.09
N ARG A 111 5.85 -13.58 18.71
CA ARG A 111 4.44 -13.93 18.43
C ARG A 111 4.00 -13.59 17.01
N TRP A 112 4.70 -12.66 16.37
CA TRP A 112 4.49 -12.29 14.97
C TRP A 112 4.98 -13.40 14.00
N ARG A 113 5.94 -14.25 14.42
CA ARG A 113 6.39 -15.41 13.65
C ARG A 113 5.38 -16.54 13.75
N ARG A 114 4.40 -16.54 12.86
CA ARG A 114 3.48 -17.66 12.74
C ARG A 114 4.14 -18.80 11.98
N ARG A 115 4.06 -20.02 12.51
CA ARG A 115 4.69 -21.21 11.92
C ARG A 115 4.24 -21.47 10.47
N ASP A 116 3.00 -21.12 10.13
CA ASP A 116 2.47 -21.25 8.77
C ASP A 116 3.05 -20.24 7.78
N LEU A 117 3.76 -19.21 8.24
CA LEU A 117 4.39 -18.19 7.41
C LEU A 117 5.92 -18.32 7.36
N GLU A 118 6.53 -19.26 8.09
CA GLU A 118 7.99 -19.39 8.18
C GLU A 118 8.63 -19.57 6.80
N PHE A 119 8.01 -20.37 5.93
CA PHE A 119 8.52 -20.58 4.57
C PHE A 119 8.52 -19.31 3.72
N LEU A 120 7.59 -18.38 3.97
CA LEU A 120 7.55 -17.07 3.31
C LEU A 120 8.64 -16.16 3.86
N LEU A 121 8.80 -16.12 5.19
CA LEU A 121 9.85 -15.35 5.86
C LEU A 121 11.24 -15.82 5.43
N GLU A 122 11.44 -17.13 5.28
CA GLU A 122 12.67 -17.72 4.77
C GLU A 122 12.93 -17.37 3.30
N ALA A 123 11.87 -17.20 2.49
CA ALA A 123 11.99 -16.84 1.08
C ALA A 123 12.29 -15.35 0.85
N PHE A 124 12.21 -14.49 1.86
CA PHE A 124 12.46 -13.06 1.70
C PHE A 124 13.91 -12.79 1.26
N THR A 125 14.00 -11.97 0.23
CA THR A 125 15.24 -11.39 -0.25
C THR A 125 15.50 -10.06 0.44
N ILE A 126 16.73 -9.56 0.33
CA ILE A 126 17.08 -8.21 0.81
C ILE A 126 16.25 -7.11 0.13
N LYS A 127 15.81 -7.35 -1.12
CA LYS A 127 14.94 -6.43 -1.84
C LYS A 127 13.55 -6.39 -1.21
N ASP A 128 13.00 -7.53 -0.83
CA ASP A 128 11.68 -7.61 -0.18
C ASP A 128 11.69 -6.89 1.16
N VAL A 129 12.80 -6.99 1.92
CA VAL A 129 13.01 -6.21 3.14
C VAL A 129 12.97 -4.71 2.86
N ALA A 130 13.70 -4.24 1.84
CA ALA A 130 13.71 -2.82 1.47
C ALA A 130 12.33 -2.32 1.00
N ASP A 131 11.61 -3.13 0.22
CA ASP A 131 10.26 -2.81 -0.25
C ASP A 131 9.28 -2.73 0.94
N ILE A 132 9.31 -3.69 1.88
CA ILE A 132 8.47 -3.68 3.08
C ILE A 132 8.72 -2.45 3.94
N VAL A 133 9.99 -2.13 4.21
CA VAL A 133 10.34 -0.99 5.08
C VAL A 133 9.91 0.34 4.44
N LYS A 134 9.96 0.45 3.11
CA LYS A 134 9.43 1.62 2.40
C LYS A 134 7.92 1.74 2.56
N GLU A 135 7.17 0.65 2.47
CA GLU A 135 5.73 0.66 2.72
C GLU A 135 5.39 1.05 4.17
N VAL A 136 6.23 0.66 5.14
CA VAL A 136 6.09 1.08 6.56
C VAL A 136 6.15 2.59 6.73
N GLU A 137 6.98 3.31 5.97
CA GLU A 137 7.02 4.78 6.04
C GLU A 137 5.68 5.41 5.70
N ILE A 138 5.03 4.93 4.64
CA ILE A 138 3.74 5.47 4.17
C ILE A 138 2.63 5.07 5.13
N ILE A 139 2.47 3.77 5.39
CA ILE A 139 1.42 3.22 6.26
C ILE A 139 1.50 3.82 7.66
N GLY A 140 2.71 3.90 8.22
CA GLY A 140 2.93 4.47 9.53
C GLY A 140 2.64 5.97 9.57
N ALA A 141 3.10 6.73 8.57
CA ALA A 141 2.80 8.16 8.49
C ALA A 141 1.29 8.42 8.35
N ASP A 142 0.61 7.67 7.48
CA ASP A 142 -0.84 7.80 7.30
C ASP A 142 -1.61 7.44 8.58
N GLY A 143 -1.23 6.38 9.29
CA GLY A 143 -1.84 6.01 10.56
C GLY A 143 -1.69 7.11 11.62
N LEU A 144 -0.49 7.70 11.73
CA LEU A 144 -0.21 8.74 12.71
C LEU A 144 -0.85 10.08 12.37
N MET A 145 -1.00 10.39 11.07
CA MET A 145 -1.68 11.61 10.63
C MET A 145 -3.21 11.45 10.53
N GLY A 146 -3.70 10.22 10.44
CA GLY A 146 -5.12 9.90 10.44
C GLY A 146 -5.81 10.14 11.78
N GLU A 147 -5.06 10.18 12.89
CA GLU A 147 -5.58 10.54 14.22
C GLU A 147 -5.77 12.06 14.43
N GLU A 148 -5.21 12.92 13.57
CA GLU A 148 -5.35 14.38 13.68
C GLU A 148 -6.56 14.95 12.91
N ASP A 149 -7.18 14.15 12.03
CA ASP A 149 -8.30 14.55 11.17
C ASP A 149 -9.55 13.66 11.36
N ASP A 150 -9.94 13.34 12.60
CA ASP A 150 -11.29 12.81 12.86
C ASP A 150 -12.23 13.94 13.33
N PRO A 151 -12.87 14.69 12.41
CA PRO A 151 -13.97 15.59 12.76
C PRO A 151 -15.22 14.84 13.23
N CYS A 152 -15.21 13.50 13.23
CA CYS A 152 -16.29 12.63 13.71
C CYS A 152 -15.93 11.91 15.01
N GLY A 153 -15.00 12.46 15.80
CA GLY A 153 -14.99 12.26 17.26
C GLY A 153 -16.19 12.96 17.90
N SER A 154 -17.38 12.38 17.77
CA SER A 154 -18.62 12.76 18.46
C SER A 154 -19.39 11.53 18.90
#